data_AF-G2WV19-F1
#
_entry.id   AF-G2WV19-F1
#
_cell.length_a   1.000
_cell.length_b   1.000
_cell.length_c   1.000
_cell.angle_alpha   90.00
_cell.angle_beta   90.00
_cell.angle_gamma   90.00
#
_symmetry.space_group_name_H-M   'P 1'
#
loop_
_entity.id
_entity.type
_entity.pdbx_description
1 polymer ?
#
loop_
_entity_poly.entity_id
_entity_poly.type
_entity_poly.pdbx_seq_one_letter_code
_entity_poly.pdbx_strand_id
1 'polypeptide(L)'
;MTPRAAGMLNHYIYAQIHGYDYKFIKAPIYPDRHQTWVKVPMIREELKTHKFVVFLDADAIFVQPQLPIEFLLGLWNITDGTLVAMAEDPNSPVNRDEKGWVLWNTGFVVAQQSQRTQEMFKVWDECPMGERFPGCEKWAKEWAHEQAAFGNYIRYAYNTTDDLRVIPCGDGNGAAYLGDKKCLGAFVSHFWGHKGVTIEYLHRMVAQGLMRNTEDNHHDAVFNAFIHPLQGKMDKQLKDILADLSDIRRPNLTPIFCLLVFSILFLSHVCWWNVLDPRHCLEAPAEDPLMVSGRKSPPSSSRRQPTRTWRAMHKNVAERAPQLTYIATEGSTDSDLIGDLEICILILVRRAIRAPPR
;
A
#
# COMPACT_ATOMS: atom_id res chain seq x y z
N MET A 1 -16.24 2.15 5.45
CA MET A 1 -14.77 2.05 5.58
C MET A 1 -14.16 3.38 5.16
N THR A 2 -13.20 3.91 5.91
CA THR A 2 -12.46 5.14 5.53
C THR A 2 -11.19 4.81 4.75
N PRO A 3 -10.68 5.79 3.98
CA PRO A 3 -9.36 5.69 3.34
C PRO A 3 -8.24 5.24 4.28
N ARG A 4 -8.20 5.87 5.45
CA ARG A 4 -7.22 5.65 6.50
C ARG A 4 -7.26 4.22 7.04
N ALA A 5 -8.44 3.74 7.40
CA ALA A 5 -8.60 2.38 7.89
C ALA A 5 -8.34 1.33 6.79
N ALA A 6 -8.61 1.66 5.52
CA ALA A 6 -8.27 0.79 4.41
C ALA A 6 -6.75 0.60 4.26
N GLY A 7 -5.97 1.68 4.41
CA GLY A 7 -4.49 1.59 4.43
C GLY A 7 -3.97 0.78 5.60
N MET A 8 -4.47 1.05 6.83
CA MET A 8 -4.10 0.25 8.02
C MET A 8 -4.37 -1.23 7.85
N LEU A 9 -5.54 -1.58 7.31
CA LEU A 9 -5.89 -2.97 7.08
C LEU A 9 -5.01 -3.60 5.98
N ASN A 10 -4.64 -2.85 4.94
CA ASN A 10 -3.67 -3.29 3.94
C ASN A 10 -2.32 -3.62 4.59
N HIS A 11 -1.80 -2.74 5.45
CA HIS A 11 -0.54 -2.95 6.16
C HIS A 11 -0.60 -4.13 7.12
N TYR A 12 -1.69 -4.26 7.88
CA TYR A 12 -1.91 -5.38 8.79
C TYR A 12 -1.91 -6.70 8.02
N ILE A 13 -2.68 -6.81 6.94
CA ILE A 13 -2.74 -8.02 6.10
C ILE A 13 -1.34 -8.33 5.53
N TYR A 14 -0.63 -7.33 5.02
CA TYR A 14 0.74 -7.51 4.54
C TYR A 14 1.66 -8.10 5.61
N ALA A 15 1.62 -7.55 6.83
CA ALA A 15 2.40 -8.07 7.95
C ALA A 15 2.02 -9.51 8.30
N GLN A 16 0.73 -9.84 8.31
CA GLN A 16 0.26 -11.20 8.60
C GLN A 16 0.69 -12.22 7.54
N ILE A 17 0.65 -11.86 6.25
CA ILE A 17 1.09 -12.72 5.13
C ILE A 17 2.55 -13.17 5.32
N HIS A 18 3.41 -12.25 5.76
CA HIS A 18 4.86 -12.49 5.85
C HIS A 18 5.36 -12.80 7.27
N GLY A 19 4.46 -12.83 8.26
CA GLY A 19 4.82 -13.08 9.66
C GLY A 19 5.65 -11.97 10.30
N TYR A 20 5.44 -10.72 9.89
CA TYR A 20 6.01 -9.54 10.53
C TYR A 20 5.16 -9.12 11.73
N ASP A 21 5.78 -8.41 12.68
CA ASP A 21 4.99 -7.74 13.71
C ASP A 21 4.34 -6.49 13.11
N TYR A 22 3.13 -6.20 13.56
CA TYR A 22 2.40 -5.00 13.18
C TYR A 22 2.08 -4.18 14.43
N LYS A 23 2.37 -2.88 14.38
CA LYS A 23 2.00 -1.92 15.41
C LYS A 23 1.26 -0.73 14.82
N PHE A 24 0.05 -0.57 15.28
CA PHE A 24 -0.76 0.63 15.26
C PHE A 24 -0.49 1.40 16.56
N ILE A 25 0.12 2.57 16.43
CA ILE A 25 0.49 3.41 17.56
C ILE A 25 -0.41 4.64 17.59
N LYS A 26 -1.19 4.76 18.68
CA LYS A 26 -1.85 6.01 19.04
C LYS A 26 -0.81 6.95 19.65
N ALA A 27 -0.25 7.79 18.80
CA ALA A 27 0.91 8.57 19.15
C ALA A 27 0.56 9.80 20.03
N PRO A 28 1.48 10.29 20.86
CA PRO A 28 1.26 11.50 21.65
C PRO A 28 1.15 12.75 20.75
N ILE A 29 0.54 13.80 21.29
CA ILE A 29 0.47 15.12 20.64
C ILE A 29 1.66 15.95 21.12
N TYR A 30 2.36 16.58 20.18
CA TYR A 30 3.46 17.50 20.46
C TYR A 30 3.01 18.94 20.16
N PRO A 31 2.79 19.80 21.16
CA PRO A 31 2.21 21.14 20.94
C PRO A 31 3.18 22.11 20.22
N ASP A 32 4.47 21.80 20.23
CA ASP A 32 5.54 22.61 19.65
C ASP A 32 5.75 22.37 18.15
N ARG A 33 5.17 21.30 17.57
CA ARG A 33 5.39 20.90 16.17
C ARG A 33 4.13 20.28 15.55
N HIS A 34 4.11 20.17 14.23
CA HIS A 34 3.06 19.51 13.48
C HIS A 34 3.00 18.01 13.79
N GLN A 35 1.82 17.41 13.74
CA GLN A 35 1.62 16.02 14.17
C GLN A 35 2.40 15.00 13.32
N THR A 36 2.75 15.32 12.07
CA THR A 36 3.64 14.51 11.21
C THR A 36 4.97 14.17 11.84
N TRP A 37 5.49 15.01 12.72
CA TRP A 37 6.76 14.76 13.39
C TRP A 37 6.76 13.51 14.26
N VAL A 38 5.60 13.03 14.71
CA VAL A 38 5.55 11.90 15.64
C VAL A 38 6.12 10.59 15.07
N LYS A 39 6.13 10.43 13.74
CA LYS A 39 6.71 9.25 13.11
C LYS A 39 8.20 9.09 13.42
N VAL A 40 8.95 10.20 13.56
CA VAL A 40 10.39 10.20 13.80
C VAL A 40 10.74 9.54 15.16
N PRO A 41 10.25 10.01 16.32
CA PRO A 41 10.54 9.37 17.60
C PRO A 41 9.90 7.97 17.71
N MET A 42 8.75 7.70 17.07
CA MET A 42 8.13 6.37 17.13
C MET A 42 8.94 5.31 16.37
N ILE A 43 9.44 5.62 15.18
CA ILE A 43 10.35 4.73 14.43
C ILE A 43 11.61 4.48 15.26
N ARG A 44 12.19 5.53 15.84
CA ARG A 44 13.38 5.44 16.68
C ARG A 44 13.20 4.52 17.89
N GLU A 45 12.05 4.60 18.56
CA GLU A 45 11.72 3.75 19.70
C GLU A 45 11.66 2.27 19.28
N GLU A 46 10.99 1.97 18.17
CA GLU A 46 10.83 0.60 17.70
C GLU A 46 12.14 -0.02 17.20
N LEU A 47 13.05 0.80 16.67
CA LEU A 47 14.40 0.38 16.32
C LEU A 47 15.21 -0.11 17.54
N LYS A 48 14.78 0.12 18.79
CA LYS A 48 15.46 -0.49 19.95
C LYS A 48 15.27 -2.01 20.03
N THR A 49 14.20 -2.53 19.43
CA THR A 49 13.80 -3.94 19.57
C THR A 49 13.70 -4.70 18.25
N HIS A 50 13.81 -4.01 17.10
CA HIS A 50 13.67 -4.60 15.77
C HIS A 50 14.86 -4.29 14.86
N LYS A 51 15.23 -5.22 13.97
CA LYS A 51 16.32 -5.01 13.01
C LYS A 51 15.91 -4.01 11.93
N PHE A 52 14.68 -4.11 11.45
CA PHE A 52 14.09 -3.13 10.53
C PHE A 52 12.76 -2.65 11.06
N VAL A 53 12.49 -1.36 10.82
CA VAL A 53 11.20 -0.72 11.02
C VAL A 53 10.77 -0.15 9.68
N VAL A 54 9.62 -0.58 9.19
CA VAL A 54 9.01 -0.10 7.95
C VAL A 54 7.78 0.70 8.33
N PHE A 55 7.85 2.01 8.17
CA PHE A 55 6.76 2.93 8.43
C PHE A 55 6.00 3.24 7.15
N LEU A 56 4.67 3.30 7.26
CA LEU A 56 3.78 3.77 6.20
C LEU A 56 2.78 4.77 6.76
N ASP A 57 2.56 5.85 6.02
CA ASP A 57 1.36 6.68 6.23
C ASP A 57 0.11 5.86 5.90
N ALA A 58 -1.01 6.19 6.55
CA ALA A 58 -2.27 5.45 6.37
C ALA A 58 -2.89 5.61 4.96
N ASP A 59 -2.39 6.55 4.15
CA ASP A 59 -2.73 6.71 2.74
C ASP A 59 -1.68 6.14 1.77
N ALA A 60 -0.65 5.47 2.29
CA ALA A 60 0.24 4.61 1.52
C ALA A 60 -0.20 3.14 1.61
N ILE A 61 0.07 2.33 0.60
CA ILE A 61 -0.33 0.91 0.56
C ILE A 61 0.72 0.03 -0.13
N PHE A 62 0.76 -1.23 0.26
CA PHE A 62 1.42 -2.27 -0.52
C PHE A 62 0.53 -2.70 -1.68
N VAL A 63 1.05 -2.58 -2.89
CA VAL A 63 0.34 -2.93 -4.13
C VAL A 63 0.48 -4.42 -4.47
N GLN A 64 1.60 -5.02 -4.09
CA GLN A 64 1.97 -6.41 -4.38
C GLN A 64 2.15 -7.18 -3.06
N PRO A 65 1.05 -7.54 -2.37
CA PRO A 65 1.12 -8.07 -1.01
C PRO A 65 1.84 -9.43 -0.91
N GLN A 66 1.98 -10.15 -2.01
CA GLN A 66 2.71 -11.42 -2.09
C GLN A 66 4.23 -11.26 -2.05
N LEU A 67 4.76 -10.05 -2.30
CA LEU A 67 6.20 -9.82 -2.28
C LEU A 67 6.66 -9.47 -0.87
N PRO A 68 7.57 -10.23 -0.25
CA PRO A 68 8.08 -9.93 1.08
C PRO A 68 8.98 -8.69 1.05
N ILE A 69 9.05 -7.96 2.17
CA ILE A 69 9.86 -6.75 2.23
C ILE A 69 11.34 -7.06 2.00
N GLU A 70 11.83 -8.23 2.43
CA GLU A 70 13.22 -8.64 2.21
C GLU A 70 13.60 -8.67 0.72
N PHE A 71 12.66 -9.03 -0.16
CA PHE A 71 12.88 -8.96 -1.61
C PHE A 71 13.07 -7.50 -2.06
N LEU A 72 12.23 -6.60 -1.55
CA LEU A 72 12.29 -5.17 -1.86
C LEU A 72 13.55 -4.50 -1.29
N LEU A 73 14.01 -4.91 -0.10
CA LEU A 73 15.28 -4.46 0.47
C LEU A 73 16.45 -4.81 -0.45
N GLY A 74 16.46 -6.03 -0.99
CA GLY A 74 17.45 -6.46 -1.99
C GLY A 74 17.34 -5.67 -3.30
N LEU A 75 16.13 -5.45 -3.79
CA LEU A 75 15.87 -4.65 -5.01
C LEU A 75 16.40 -3.22 -4.89
N TRP A 76 16.22 -2.58 -3.74
CA TRP A 76 16.66 -1.22 -3.47
C TRP A 76 18.11 -1.14 -2.97
N ASN A 77 18.84 -2.27 -2.97
CA ASN A 77 20.23 -2.35 -2.53
C ASN A 77 20.43 -1.80 -1.10
N ILE A 78 19.52 -2.14 -0.19
CA ILE A 78 19.65 -1.81 1.23
C ILE A 78 20.63 -2.80 1.86
N THR A 79 21.72 -2.26 2.41
CA THR A 79 22.84 -3.02 2.97
C THR A 79 22.84 -2.91 4.50
N ASP A 80 23.75 -3.62 5.18
CA ASP A 80 23.94 -3.43 6.62
C ASP A 80 24.48 -2.04 7.02
N GLY A 81 24.98 -1.25 6.06
CA GLY A 81 25.42 0.14 6.26
C GLY A 81 24.31 1.18 6.07
N THR A 82 23.19 0.80 5.46
CA THR A 82 22.06 1.70 5.22
C THR A 82 21.35 2.02 6.53
N LEU A 83 21.22 3.31 6.86
CA LEU A 83 20.48 3.79 8.04
C LEU A 83 18.98 3.89 7.73
N VAL A 84 18.66 4.51 6.60
CA VAL A 84 17.28 4.70 6.14
C VAL A 84 17.19 4.67 4.62
N ALA A 85 16.08 4.16 4.13
CA ALA A 85 15.66 4.26 2.75
C ALA A 85 14.26 4.86 2.66
N MET A 86 14.09 5.82 1.75
CA MET A 86 12.82 6.52 1.50
C MET A 86 12.65 6.75 0.01
N ALA A 87 11.39 6.82 -0.43
CA ALA A 87 11.09 7.02 -1.84
C ALA A 87 11.21 8.48 -2.24
N GLU A 88 11.64 8.78 -3.47
CA GLU A 88 11.59 10.16 -3.97
C GLU A 88 10.16 10.63 -4.14
N ASP A 89 9.93 11.92 -3.93
CA ASP A 89 8.72 12.57 -4.41
C ASP A 89 8.70 12.66 -5.95
N PRO A 90 7.51 12.84 -6.56
CA PRO A 90 7.42 13.22 -7.96
C PRO A 90 8.27 14.46 -8.23
N ASN A 91 9.09 14.42 -9.28
CA ASN A 91 10.01 15.52 -9.56
C ASN A 91 9.24 16.75 -10.07
N SER A 92 8.99 17.68 -9.15
CA SER A 92 8.26 18.91 -9.38
C SER A 92 8.96 20.05 -8.62
N PRO A 93 8.84 21.33 -9.04
CA PRO A 93 9.43 22.46 -8.33
C PRO A 93 9.02 22.56 -6.86
N VAL A 94 7.80 22.14 -6.50
CA VAL A 94 7.31 22.20 -5.10
C VAL A 94 7.86 21.08 -4.22
N ASN A 95 8.45 20.04 -4.81
CA ASN A 95 9.01 18.87 -4.11
C ASN A 95 10.54 18.94 -4.08
N ARG A 96 11.11 20.14 -3.97
CA ARG A 96 12.56 20.35 -3.92
C ARG A 96 12.95 21.00 -2.61
N ASP A 97 14.12 20.61 -2.12
CA ASP A 97 14.77 21.30 -1.02
C ASP A 97 15.35 22.65 -1.49
N GLU A 98 15.87 23.43 -0.55
CA GLU A 98 16.47 24.74 -0.82
C GLU A 98 17.70 24.69 -1.74
N LYS A 99 18.30 23.50 -1.92
CA LYS A 99 19.44 23.27 -2.81
C LYS A 99 19.01 22.70 -4.17
N GLY A 100 17.71 22.61 -4.42
CA GLY A 100 17.13 22.18 -5.69
C GLY A 100 17.02 20.67 -5.89
N TRP A 101 17.33 19.86 -4.87
CA TRP A 101 17.23 18.41 -4.90
C TRP A 101 15.82 17.95 -4.55
N VAL A 102 15.33 16.93 -5.27
CA VAL A 102 14.02 16.33 -4.99
C VAL A 102 13.97 15.83 -3.54
N LEU A 103 12.88 16.15 -2.84
CA LEU A 103 12.61 15.67 -1.50
C LEU A 103 12.34 14.16 -1.52
N TRP A 104 12.65 13.51 -0.40
CA TRP A 104 12.30 12.10 -0.21
C TRP A 104 11.06 12.05 0.67
N ASN A 105 10.06 11.31 0.22
CA ASN A 105 8.78 11.17 0.86
C ASN A 105 8.89 10.39 2.17
N THR A 106 8.40 10.97 3.28
CA THR A 106 8.43 10.36 4.61
C THR A 106 7.18 9.55 4.93
N GLY A 107 6.26 9.39 3.97
CA GLY A 107 5.11 8.51 4.05
C GLY A 107 5.43 7.04 3.81
N PHE A 108 6.65 6.73 3.34
CA PHE A 108 7.21 5.38 3.32
C PHE A 108 8.68 5.40 3.72
N VAL A 109 8.97 4.86 4.91
CA VAL A 109 10.32 4.88 5.50
C VAL A 109 10.74 3.48 5.88
N VAL A 110 11.88 3.02 5.36
CA VAL A 110 12.54 1.80 5.79
C VAL A 110 13.76 2.19 6.62
N ALA A 111 13.74 1.94 7.92
CA ALA A 111 14.86 2.22 8.80
C ALA A 111 15.49 0.93 9.31
N GLN A 112 16.82 0.90 9.37
CA GLN A 112 17.58 -0.25 9.88
C GLN A 112 18.24 0.09 11.21
N GLN A 113 18.23 -0.87 12.13
CA GLN A 113 18.82 -0.70 13.44
C GLN A 113 20.34 -0.59 13.37
N SER A 114 20.84 0.52 13.90
CA SER A 114 22.24 0.70 14.28
C SER A 114 22.34 1.84 15.30
N GLN A 115 23.48 1.96 15.99
CA GLN A 115 23.75 3.12 16.85
C GLN A 115 23.71 4.43 16.04
N ARG A 116 24.22 4.41 14.82
CA ARG A 116 24.24 5.56 13.91
C ARG A 116 22.82 5.95 13.46
N THR A 117 21.94 4.98 13.23
CA THR A 117 20.52 5.24 12.92
C THR A 117 19.83 5.89 14.11
N GLN A 118 20.09 5.41 15.33
CA GLN A 118 19.54 6.01 16.56
C GLN A 118 19.97 7.48 16.72
N GLU A 119 21.24 7.79 16.43
CA GLU A 119 21.74 9.16 16.41
C GLU A 119 21.11 10.02 15.31
N MET A 120 20.96 9.48 14.10
CA MET A 120 20.31 10.19 12.99
C MET A 120 18.86 10.57 13.33
N PHE A 121 18.07 9.62 13.84
CA PHE A 121 16.70 9.91 14.25
C PHE A 121 16.61 10.86 15.44
N LYS A 122 17.57 10.82 16.38
CA LYS A 122 17.67 11.83 17.44
C LYS A 122 17.86 13.23 16.86
N VAL A 123 18.82 13.37 15.94
CA VAL A 123 19.14 14.64 15.30
C VAL A 123 17.98 15.14 14.44
N TRP A 124 17.25 14.23 13.80
CA TRP A 124 16.04 14.57 13.06
C TRP A 124 14.94 15.10 13.98
N ASP A 125 14.64 14.39 15.07
CA ASP A 125 13.64 14.80 16.08
C ASP A 125 14.00 16.12 16.80
N GLU A 126 15.29 16.42 16.94
CA GLU A 126 15.80 17.66 17.52
C GLU A 126 15.84 18.84 16.53
N CYS A 127 15.64 18.60 15.23
CA CYS A 127 15.74 19.64 14.20
C CYS A 127 14.80 20.84 14.44
N PRO A 128 13.54 20.65 14.88
CA PRO A 128 12.64 21.75 15.27
C PRO A 128 13.16 22.68 16.38
N MET A 129 14.16 22.27 17.16
CA MET A 129 14.74 23.09 18.22
C MET A 129 15.72 24.16 17.68
N GLY A 130 16.19 24.01 16.44
CA GLY A 130 17.12 24.97 15.81
C GLY A 130 18.54 25.01 16.40
N GLU A 131 18.83 24.26 17.46
CA GLU A 131 20.12 24.30 18.16
C GLU A 131 21.28 23.80 17.29
N ARG A 132 21.12 22.62 16.68
CA ARG A 132 22.15 22.01 15.82
C ARG A 132 22.15 22.58 14.41
N PHE A 133 20.98 22.92 13.89
CA PHE A 133 20.78 23.40 12.53
C PHE A 133 19.96 24.69 12.57
N PRO A 134 20.62 25.87 12.60
CA PRO A 134 19.92 27.14 12.54
C PRO A 134 19.01 27.21 11.30
N GLY A 135 17.75 27.61 11.52
CA GLY A 135 16.71 27.67 10.48
C GLY A 135 15.88 26.40 10.34
N CYS A 136 16.22 25.29 11.00
CA CYS A 136 15.39 24.08 10.94
C CYS A 136 14.10 24.20 11.75
N GLU A 137 14.06 25.11 12.73
CA GLU A 137 12.90 25.36 13.60
C GLU A 137 11.63 25.71 12.81
N LYS A 138 11.75 26.31 11.63
CA LYS A 138 10.58 26.63 10.79
C LYS A 138 9.83 25.37 10.35
N TRP A 139 10.54 24.28 10.10
CA TRP A 139 9.96 22.99 9.71
C TRP A 139 9.22 22.30 10.87
N ALA A 140 9.22 22.88 12.08
CA ALA A 140 8.29 22.45 13.12
C ALA A 140 6.83 22.55 12.64
N LYS A 141 6.49 23.57 11.84
CA LYS A 141 5.10 23.88 11.45
C LYS A 141 4.93 24.26 9.98
N GLU A 142 6.00 24.61 9.28
CA GLU A 142 5.94 24.86 7.84
C GLU A 142 5.90 23.54 7.08
N TRP A 143 5.02 23.46 6.08
CA TRP A 143 4.98 22.34 5.14
C TRP A 143 6.30 22.25 4.35
N ALA A 144 6.94 21.10 4.17
CA ALA A 144 6.50 19.73 4.45
C ALA A 144 7.05 19.13 5.76
N HIS A 145 7.24 19.95 6.79
CA HIS A 145 7.58 19.52 8.15
C HIS A 145 8.84 18.64 8.25
N GLU A 146 8.74 17.46 8.86
CA GLU A 146 9.81 16.48 9.05
C GLU A 146 10.43 16.02 7.73
N GLN A 147 9.63 15.95 6.65
CA GLN A 147 10.11 15.65 5.30
C GLN A 147 11.04 16.74 4.78
N ALA A 148 10.63 18.00 4.93
CA ALA A 148 11.44 19.14 4.53
C ALA A 148 12.69 19.26 5.42
N ALA A 149 12.59 19.01 6.73
CA ALA A 149 13.74 18.96 7.62
C ALA A 149 14.74 17.88 7.22
N PHE A 150 14.27 16.69 6.85
CA PHE A 150 15.13 15.62 6.35
C PHE A 150 15.88 16.06 5.08
N GLY A 151 15.13 16.53 4.08
CA GLY A 151 15.69 16.92 2.79
C GLY A 151 16.69 18.06 2.87
N ASN A 152 16.42 19.08 3.69
CA ASN A 152 17.25 20.29 3.80
C ASN A 152 18.47 20.15 4.72
N TYR A 153 18.37 19.32 5.77
CA TYR A 153 19.40 19.22 6.81
C TYR A 153 19.93 17.80 6.99
N ILE A 154 19.06 16.84 7.35
CA ILE A 154 19.49 15.50 7.78
C ILE A 154 20.21 14.76 6.66
N ARG A 155 19.70 14.82 5.44
CA ARG A 155 20.31 14.22 4.24
C ARG A 155 21.76 14.66 4.04
N TYR A 156 22.06 15.92 4.33
CA TYR A 156 23.40 16.47 4.15
C TYR A 156 24.32 16.20 5.33
N ALA A 157 23.77 16.01 6.53
CA ALA A 157 24.53 15.65 7.72
C ALA A 157 24.92 14.17 7.76
N TYR A 158 24.17 13.31 7.07
CA TYR A 158 24.37 11.85 7.01
C TYR A 158 24.57 11.41 5.56
N ASN A 159 25.70 11.77 4.96
CA ASN A 159 25.95 11.54 3.54
C ASN A 159 27.16 10.62 3.27
N THR A 160 27.53 9.75 4.22
CA THR A 160 28.53 8.72 3.91
C THR A 160 27.94 7.79 2.84
N THR A 161 28.81 7.14 2.06
CA THR A 161 28.47 6.48 0.79
C THR A 161 27.32 5.47 0.84
N ASP A 162 26.94 4.99 2.03
CA ASP A 162 25.88 4.00 2.19
C ASP A 162 24.84 4.37 3.26
N ASP A 163 24.93 5.54 3.91
CA ASP A 163 24.04 5.92 5.03
C ASP A 163 22.57 5.99 4.59
N LEU A 164 22.32 6.56 3.41
CA LEU A 164 20.99 6.89 2.93
C LEU A 164 20.77 6.27 1.57
N ARG A 165 19.65 5.56 1.40
CA ARG A 165 19.28 4.95 0.14
C ARG A 165 18.00 5.57 -0.40
N VAL A 166 18.05 5.99 -1.65
CA VAL A 166 16.86 6.46 -2.35
C VAL A 166 16.11 5.28 -2.94
N ILE A 167 14.79 5.23 -2.71
CA ILE A 167 13.88 4.32 -3.39
C ILE A 167 13.30 5.08 -4.60
N PRO A 168 13.33 4.53 -5.82
CA PRO A 168 12.74 5.21 -6.96
C PRO A 168 11.26 5.54 -6.72
N CYS A 169 10.81 6.75 -7.11
CA CYS A 169 9.39 7.16 -7.02
C CYS A 169 8.46 6.10 -7.63
N GLY A 170 8.87 5.53 -8.78
CA GLY A 170 8.18 4.46 -9.49
C GLY A 170 7.97 3.18 -8.69
N ASP A 171 8.79 2.93 -7.68
CA ASP A 171 8.72 1.74 -6.84
C ASP A 171 7.95 2.00 -5.56
N GLY A 172 8.22 3.15 -4.92
CA GLY A 172 7.91 3.36 -3.50
C GLY A 172 7.03 4.57 -3.16
N ASN A 173 6.61 5.38 -4.13
CA ASN A 173 5.83 6.60 -3.87
C ASN A 173 4.77 6.88 -4.95
N GLY A 174 4.14 5.82 -5.46
CA GLY A 174 3.28 5.94 -6.64
C GLY A 174 2.19 6.98 -6.53
N ALA A 175 2.22 7.92 -7.47
CA ALA A 175 1.18 8.92 -7.69
C ALA A 175 0.75 8.90 -9.15
N ALA A 176 0.47 7.70 -9.69
CA ALA A 176 0.08 7.50 -11.09
C ALA A 176 -1.13 8.35 -11.51
N TYR A 177 -1.99 8.73 -10.55
CA TYR A 177 -3.11 9.65 -10.76
C TYR A 177 -2.68 11.07 -11.16
N LEU A 178 -1.45 11.50 -10.82
CA LEU A 178 -0.86 12.77 -11.25
C LEU A 178 -0.39 12.73 -12.72
N GLY A 179 -0.53 11.60 -13.40
CA GLY A 179 -0.13 11.42 -14.80
C GLY A 179 1.38 11.23 -15.00
N ASP A 180 2.18 11.22 -13.93
CA ASP A 180 3.61 10.91 -14.02
C ASP A 180 3.82 9.39 -14.15
N LYS A 181 4.04 8.94 -15.39
CA LYS A 181 4.33 7.54 -15.70
C LYS A 181 5.65 7.04 -15.09
N LYS A 182 6.48 7.90 -14.53
CA LYS A 182 7.71 7.52 -13.82
C LYS A 182 7.49 7.27 -12.34
N CYS A 183 6.36 7.69 -11.78
CA CYS A 183 6.01 7.50 -10.39
C CYS A 183 4.75 6.62 -10.24
N LEU A 184 4.85 5.37 -10.68
CA LEU A 184 3.73 4.41 -10.71
C LEU A 184 3.40 3.80 -9.35
N GLY A 185 4.40 3.64 -8.46
CA GLY A 185 4.28 2.93 -7.18
C GLY A 185 4.02 1.45 -7.36
N ALA A 186 4.88 0.78 -8.11
CA ALA A 186 4.76 -0.62 -8.45
C ALA A 186 4.68 -1.55 -7.22
N PHE A 187 5.33 -1.17 -6.12
CA PHE A 187 5.35 -1.94 -4.87
C PHE A 187 4.63 -1.20 -3.74
N VAL A 188 4.91 0.09 -3.58
CA VAL A 188 4.22 0.98 -2.64
C VAL A 188 3.67 2.19 -3.40
N SER A 189 2.37 2.46 -3.21
CA SER A 189 1.67 3.63 -3.77
C SER A 189 1.19 4.53 -2.65
N HIS A 190 1.33 5.84 -2.80
CA HIS A 190 0.98 6.83 -1.79
C HIS A 190 -0.05 7.83 -2.34
N PHE A 191 -1.22 7.90 -1.72
CA PHE A 191 -2.37 8.67 -2.21
C PHE A 191 -2.64 9.94 -1.41
N TRP A 192 -1.61 10.75 -1.16
CA TRP A 192 -1.71 11.97 -0.33
C TRP A 192 -2.79 12.95 -0.81
N GLY A 193 -3.04 13.03 -2.13
CA GLY A 193 -4.08 13.87 -2.73
C GLY A 193 -5.40 13.16 -3.06
N HIS A 194 -5.44 11.81 -3.07
CA HIS A 194 -6.60 11.03 -3.49
C HIS A 194 -6.84 9.83 -2.57
N LYS A 195 -6.94 10.11 -1.26
CA LYS A 195 -6.98 9.09 -0.20
C LYS A 195 -8.02 7.99 -0.46
N GLY A 196 -9.18 8.32 -1.06
CA GLY A 196 -10.23 7.36 -1.42
C GLY A 196 -9.77 6.12 -2.20
N VAL A 197 -8.69 6.23 -2.98
CA VAL A 197 -8.15 5.14 -3.81
C VAL A 197 -7.60 3.98 -2.97
N THR A 198 -7.22 4.20 -1.70
CA THR A 198 -6.76 3.11 -0.82
C THR A 198 -7.84 2.04 -0.61
N ILE A 199 -9.12 2.44 -0.58
CA ILE A 199 -10.25 1.53 -0.44
C ILE A 199 -10.34 0.61 -1.66
N GLU A 200 -10.19 1.15 -2.86
CA GLU A 200 -10.26 0.39 -4.11
C GLU A 200 -9.14 -0.66 -4.19
N TYR A 201 -7.93 -0.28 -3.81
CA TYR A 201 -6.79 -1.19 -3.78
C TYR A 201 -6.96 -2.30 -2.73
N LEU A 202 -7.46 -1.96 -1.54
CA LEU A 202 -7.76 -2.96 -0.53
C LEU A 202 -8.82 -3.96 -1.04
N HIS A 203 -9.91 -3.47 -1.63
CA HIS A 203 -10.94 -4.34 -2.21
C HIS A 203 -10.36 -5.27 -3.29
N ARG A 204 -9.53 -4.72 -4.19
CA ARG A 204 -8.87 -5.52 -5.23
C ARG A 204 -7.98 -6.60 -4.63
N MET A 205 -7.18 -6.26 -3.62
CA MET A 205 -6.32 -7.20 -2.92
C MET A 205 -7.12 -8.35 -2.29
N VAL A 206 -8.16 -8.03 -1.52
CA VAL A 206 -9.00 -9.05 -0.86
C VAL A 206 -9.74 -9.91 -1.88
N ALA A 207 -10.29 -9.32 -2.94
CA ALA A 207 -10.96 -10.05 -4.01
C ALA A 207 -10.00 -11.01 -4.74
N GLN A 208 -8.77 -10.57 -5.03
CA GLN A 208 -7.75 -11.43 -5.64
C GLN A 208 -7.38 -12.62 -4.75
N GLY A 209 -7.20 -12.39 -3.45
CA GLY A 209 -6.94 -13.47 -2.49
C GLY A 209 -8.10 -14.48 -2.41
N LEU A 210 -9.34 -13.99 -2.38
CA LEU A 210 -10.54 -14.83 -2.39
C LEU A 210 -10.63 -15.71 -3.65
N MET A 211 -10.43 -15.12 -4.83
CA MET A 211 -10.51 -15.85 -6.11
C MET A 211 -9.45 -16.95 -6.20
N ARG A 212 -8.20 -16.67 -5.80
CA ARG A 212 -7.12 -17.68 -5.80
C ARG A 212 -7.42 -18.84 -4.86
N ASN A 213 -7.99 -18.55 -3.69
CA ASN A 213 -8.38 -19.58 -2.73
C ASN A 213 -9.48 -20.51 -3.28
N THR A 214 -10.39 -19.99 -4.12
CA THR A 214 -11.46 -20.79 -4.74
C THR A 214 -11.00 -21.61 -5.95
N GLU A 215 -9.97 -21.18 -6.68
CA GLU A 215 -9.50 -21.87 -7.88
C GLU A 215 -8.55 -23.04 -7.56
N ASP A 216 -7.68 -22.89 -6.56
CA ASP A 216 -6.55 -23.82 -6.36
C ASP A 216 -6.72 -24.83 -5.22
N ASN A 217 -7.84 -24.84 -4.49
CA ASN A 217 -8.02 -25.62 -3.24
C ASN A 217 -6.84 -25.43 -2.25
N HIS A 218 -6.10 -24.33 -2.39
CA HIS A 218 -4.91 -23.98 -1.64
C HIS A 218 -5.21 -22.71 -0.84
N HIS A 219 -4.87 -22.76 0.44
CA HIS A 219 -5.05 -21.67 1.40
C HIS A 219 -4.24 -20.42 0.99
N ASP A 220 -4.86 -19.49 0.25
CA ASP A 220 -4.21 -18.24 -0.17
C ASP A 220 -3.80 -17.40 1.05
N ALA A 221 -2.60 -16.82 1.03
CA ALA A 221 -2.06 -16.12 2.18
C ALA A 221 -2.85 -14.84 2.53
N VAL A 222 -3.39 -14.13 1.53
CA VAL A 222 -4.28 -12.97 1.75
C VAL A 222 -5.59 -13.43 2.36
N PHE A 223 -6.16 -14.53 1.84
CA PHE A 223 -7.36 -15.13 2.41
C PHE A 223 -7.15 -15.49 3.89
N ASN A 224 -6.05 -16.18 4.20
CA ASN A 224 -5.74 -16.57 5.57
C ASN A 224 -5.54 -15.36 6.49
N ALA A 225 -4.75 -14.38 6.05
CA ALA A 225 -4.46 -13.16 6.81
C ALA A 225 -5.72 -12.31 7.07
N PHE A 226 -6.70 -12.34 6.18
CA PHE A 226 -7.92 -11.55 6.30
C PHE A 226 -9.05 -12.29 7.03
N ILE A 227 -9.31 -13.55 6.68
CA ILE A 227 -10.50 -14.30 7.14
C ILE A 227 -10.27 -15.03 8.46
N HIS A 228 -9.11 -15.66 8.68
CA HIS A 228 -8.87 -16.42 9.91
C HIS A 228 -8.99 -15.58 11.20
N PRO A 229 -8.46 -14.35 11.27
CA PRO A 229 -8.64 -13.51 12.45
C PRO A 229 -10.12 -13.20 12.75
N LEU A 230 -10.93 -12.98 11.71
CA LEU A 230 -12.35 -12.68 11.83
C LEU A 230 -13.19 -13.86 12.32
N GLN A 231 -12.72 -15.10 12.10
CA GLN A 231 -13.44 -16.33 12.44
C GLN A 231 -13.19 -16.86 13.85
N GLY A 232 -12.29 -16.27 14.65
CA GLY A 232 -12.15 -16.73 16.03
C GLY A 232 -11.01 -16.18 16.88
N LYS A 233 -10.08 -15.39 16.33
CA LYS A 233 -8.95 -14.81 17.10
C LYS A 233 -8.54 -13.43 16.59
N MET A 234 -9.45 -12.45 16.67
CA MET A 234 -9.08 -11.05 16.43
C MET A 234 -8.11 -10.58 17.52
N ASP A 235 -6.89 -10.25 17.13
CA ASP A 235 -5.93 -9.62 18.03
C ASP A 235 -6.35 -8.17 18.37
N LYS A 236 -5.66 -7.56 19.34
CA LYS A 236 -5.96 -6.20 19.79
C LYS A 236 -5.80 -5.17 18.66
N GLN A 237 -4.81 -5.33 17.79
CA GLN A 237 -4.52 -4.38 16.72
C GLN A 237 -5.64 -4.38 15.69
N LEU A 238 -6.11 -5.56 15.29
CA LEU A 238 -7.26 -5.69 14.39
C LEU A 238 -8.53 -5.11 15.04
N LYS A 239 -8.75 -5.35 16.33
CA LYS A 239 -9.88 -4.74 17.07
C LYS A 239 -9.80 -3.22 17.09
N ASP A 240 -8.62 -2.65 17.31
CA ASP A 240 -8.42 -1.19 17.35
C ASP A 240 -8.67 -0.57 15.96
N ILE A 241 -8.21 -1.21 14.88
CA ILE A 241 -8.51 -0.80 13.50
C ILE A 241 -10.03 -0.89 13.21
N LEU A 242 -10.68 -1.98 13.60
CA LEU A 242 -12.12 -2.17 13.40
C LEU A 242 -12.95 -1.21 14.29
N ALA A 243 -12.46 -0.84 15.47
CA ALA A 243 -13.09 0.14 16.33
C ALA A 243 -13.04 1.53 15.69
N ASP A 244 -11.91 1.93 15.10
CA ASP A 244 -11.77 3.16 14.32
C ASP A 244 -12.72 3.18 13.11
N LEU A 245 -12.98 2.03 12.48
CA LEU A 245 -14.03 1.89 11.46
C LEU A 245 -15.45 2.12 11.99
N SER A 246 -15.70 1.74 13.24
CA SER A 246 -17.04 1.76 13.87
C SER A 246 -17.42 3.09 14.53
N ASP A 247 -16.43 3.88 14.97
CA ASP A 247 -16.67 5.18 15.63
C ASP A 247 -17.15 6.27 14.64
N ILE A 248 -17.12 5.95 13.35
CA ILE A 248 -17.70 6.75 12.28
C ILE A 248 -19.21 6.50 12.25
N ARG A 249 -19.90 7.15 13.20
CA ARG A 249 -21.36 7.35 13.17
C ARG A 249 -21.76 8.13 11.91
N ARG A 250 -21.92 7.42 10.79
CA ARG A 250 -22.82 7.82 9.70
C ARG A 250 -24.04 6.89 9.74
N PRO A 251 -25.26 7.40 9.95
CA PRO A 251 -26.44 6.57 10.22
C PRO A 251 -26.92 5.67 9.05
N ASN A 252 -26.26 5.64 7.89
CA ASN A 252 -26.78 5.00 6.67
C ASN A 252 -25.85 3.99 5.97
N LEU A 253 -24.84 3.40 6.64
CA LEU A 253 -23.97 2.37 6.03
C LEU A 253 -23.95 1.03 6.78
N THR A 254 -25.01 0.75 7.53
CA THR A 254 -25.21 -0.50 8.28
C THR A 254 -25.63 -1.74 7.47
N PRO A 255 -26.04 -1.72 6.18
CA PRO A 255 -26.32 -2.97 5.47
C PRO A 255 -25.13 -3.54 4.70
N ILE A 256 -24.23 -2.72 4.10
CA ILE A 256 -23.22 -3.25 3.16
C ILE A 256 -22.05 -3.95 3.88
N PHE A 257 -21.62 -3.46 5.04
CA PHE A 257 -20.54 -4.10 5.80
C PHE A 257 -21.02 -5.36 6.52
N CYS A 258 -22.24 -5.32 7.08
CA CYS A 258 -22.92 -6.53 7.55
C CYS A 258 -23.13 -7.52 6.40
N LEU A 259 -23.52 -7.09 5.19
CA LEU A 259 -23.66 -7.98 4.04
C LEU A 259 -22.33 -8.53 3.54
N LEU A 260 -21.22 -7.78 3.53
CA LEU A 260 -19.93 -8.36 3.13
C LEU A 260 -19.45 -9.39 4.14
N VAL A 261 -19.52 -9.06 5.44
CA VAL A 261 -19.13 -9.99 6.51
C VAL A 261 -20.09 -11.18 6.60
N PHE A 262 -21.41 -10.97 6.49
CA PHE A 262 -22.40 -12.05 6.45
C PHE A 262 -22.28 -12.88 5.18
N SER A 263 -22.16 -12.30 3.99
CA SER A 263 -22.04 -13.06 2.74
C SER A 263 -20.76 -13.87 2.70
N ILE A 264 -19.65 -13.36 3.25
CA ILE A 264 -18.39 -14.11 3.37
C ILE A 264 -18.50 -15.23 4.41
N LEU A 265 -19.15 -14.99 5.56
CA LEU A 265 -19.43 -16.03 6.55
C LEU A 265 -20.43 -17.08 6.01
N PHE A 266 -21.45 -16.68 5.25
CA PHE A 266 -22.44 -17.56 4.64
C PHE A 266 -21.82 -18.43 3.54
N LEU A 267 -20.95 -17.86 2.69
CA LEU A 267 -20.18 -18.62 1.69
C LEU A 267 -19.22 -19.62 2.33
N SER A 268 -18.63 -19.28 3.49
CA SER A 268 -17.78 -20.21 4.24
C SER A 268 -18.56 -21.37 4.88
N HIS A 269 -19.83 -21.17 5.27
CA HIS A 269 -20.71 -22.25 5.75
C HIS A 269 -21.31 -23.08 4.61
N VAL A 270 -21.62 -22.49 3.46
CA VAL A 270 -22.12 -23.23 2.28
C VAL A 270 -21.02 -24.09 1.65
N CYS A 271 -19.77 -23.62 1.63
CA CYS A 271 -18.64 -24.44 1.17
C CYS A 271 -18.31 -25.60 2.13
N TRP A 272 -18.60 -25.48 3.42
CA TRP A 272 -18.37 -26.56 4.39
C TRP A 272 -19.47 -27.62 4.40
N TRP A 273 -20.73 -27.24 4.12
CA TRP A 273 -21.83 -28.21 4.04
C TRP A 273 -21.72 -29.16 2.84
N ASN A 274 -21.10 -28.73 1.74
CA ASN A 274 -20.89 -29.57 0.56
C ASN A 274 -19.69 -30.54 0.67
N VAL A 275 -18.92 -30.50 1.76
CA VAL A 275 -17.74 -31.36 1.96
C VAL A 275 -17.98 -32.50 2.96
N LEU A 276 -19.12 -32.51 3.68
CA LEU A 276 -19.35 -33.44 4.79
C LEU A 276 -20.57 -34.38 4.69
N ASP A 277 -21.30 -34.46 3.58
CA ASP A 277 -22.33 -35.50 3.40
C ASP A 277 -22.29 -36.20 2.03
N PRO A 278 -21.74 -37.43 1.94
CA PRO A 278 -21.79 -38.24 0.71
C PRO A 278 -23.15 -38.93 0.47
N ARG A 279 -24.18 -38.73 1.31
CA ARG A 279 -25.40 -39.57 1.31
C ARG A 279 -26.67 -38.92 0.76
N HIS A 280 -26.57 -37.78 0.08
CA HIS A 280 -27.68 -37.22 -0.70
C HIS A 280 -27.29 -37.02 -2.17
N CYS A 281 -26.80 -38.09 -2.81
CA CYS A 281 -26.94 -38.27 -4.26
C CYS A 281 -28.25 -39.01 -4.52
N LEU A 282 -29.38 -38.29 -4.51
CA LEU A 282 -30.64 -38.78 -5.05
C LEU A 282 -30.77 -38.35 -6.50
N GLU A 283 -30.57 -39.32 -7.38
CA GLU A 283 -31.30 -39.56 -8.63
C GLU A 283 -31.64 -38.33 -9.50
N ALA A 284 -30.80 -38.07 -10.50
CA ALA A 284 -31.27 -37.45 -11.74
C ALA A 284 -32.11 -38.49 -12.51
N PRO A 285 -33.30 -38.16 -13.02
CA PRO A 285 -34.08 -39.11 -13.79
C PRO A 285 -33.38 -39.43 -15.11
N ALA A 286 -33.28 -40.73 -15.38
CA ALA A 286 -32.83 -41.30 -16.63
C ALA A 286 -33.78 -40.93 -17.77
N GLU A 287 -33.24 -40.43 -18.88
CA GLU A 287 -33.90 -40.53 -20.18
C GLU A 287 -33.25 -41.66 -20.97
N ASP A 288 -34.06 -42.66 -21.29
CA ASP A 288 -33.70 -43.84 -22.08
C ASP A 288 -33.88 -43.56 -23.60
N PRO A 289 -33.20 -44.32 -24.47
CA PRO A 289 -32.91 -43.95 -25.87
C PRO A 289 -33.92 -44.53 -26.88
N LEU A 290 -33.81 -44.03 -28.12
CA LEU A 290 -34.00 -44.70 -29.43
C LEU A 290 -34.88 -43.90 -30.41
N MET A 291 -34.30 -43.41 -31.52
CA MET A 291 -34.47 -44.04 -32.84
C MET A 291 -33.83 -43.22 -33.98
N VAL A 292 -33.28 -43.99 -34.91
CA VAL A 292 -32.53 -43.63 -36.12
C VAL A 292 -33.47 -43.35 -37.29
N SER A 293 -33.18 -42.32 -38.09
CA SER A 293 -33.15 -42.32 -39.58
C SER A 293 -32.94 -40.87 -40.04
N GLY A 294 -32.18 -40.50 -41.07
CA GLY A 294 -31.41 -41.21 -42.06
C GLY A 294 -31.17 -40.24 -43.24
N ARG A 295 -29.92 -40.20 -43.75
CA ARG A 295 -29.54 -39.88 -45.14
C ARG A 295 -29.76 -38.44 -45.68
N LYS A 296 -28.66 -37.71 -45.92
CA LYS A 296 -27.89 -37.65 -47.21
C LYS A 296 -27.02 -36.39 -47.27
N SER A 297 -25.77 -36.57 -47.72
CA SER A 297 -24.93 -35.57 -48.40
C SER A 297 -24.46 -36.22 -49.71
N PRO A 298 -23.64 -35.61 -50.61
CA PRO A 298 -23.29 -34.20 -50.92
C PRO A 298 -23.46 -34.00 -52.48
N PRO A 299 -22.68 -33.26 -53.32
CA PRO A 299 -21.52 -32.36 -53.11
C PRO A 299 -21.43 -31.09 -54.00
N SER A 300 -20.44 -30.21 -53.71
CA SER A 300 -19.29 -29.89 -54.60
C SER A 300 -18.84 -28.42 -54.62
N SER A 301 -17.51 -28.25 -54.43
CA SER A 301 -16.59 -27.23 -55.03
C SER A 301 -16.83 -25.74 -54.67
N SER A 302 -15.84 -24.85 -54.51
CA SER A 302 -14.50 -24.74 -55.08
C SER A 302 -13.66 -23.68 -54.31
N ARG A 303 -12.33 -23.75 -54.50
CA ARG A 303 -11.26 -22.84 -54.02
C ARG A 303 -11.48 -21.36 -54.40
N ARG A 304 -11.01 -20.43 -53.54
CA ARG A 304 -10.01 -19.37 -53.87
C ARG A 304 -9.74 -18.42 -52.67
N GLN A 305 -8.49 -18.36 -52.21
CA GLN A 305 -7.82 -17.11 -51.76
C GLN A 305 -7.04 -16.53 -52.97
N PRO A 306 -6.39 -15.33 -52.93
CA PRO A 306 -6.22 -14.33 -51.86
C PRO A 306 -6.39 -12.85 -52.32
N THR A 307 -6.19 -11.91 -51.38
CA THR A 307 -5.45 -10.61 -51.50
C THR A 307 -6.20 -9.31 -51.12
N ARG A 308 -5.37 -8.39 -50.56
CA ARG A 308 -5.50 -6.94 -50.36
C ARG A 308 -6.04 -6.39 -49.03
N THR A 309 -5.07 -6.18 -48.13
CA THR A 309 -4.63 -4.86 -47.60
C THR A 309 -5.69 -3.77 -47.43
N TRP A 310 -5.94 -3.38 -46.17
CA TRP A 310 -6.26 -1.99 -45.80
C TRP A 310 -5.57 -1.62 -44.48
N ARG A 311 -4.32 -1.14 -44.60
CA ARG A 311 -3.78 -0.09 -43.72
C ARG A 311 -4.48 1.19 -44.11
N ALA A 312 -5.39 1.71 -43.27
CA ALA A 312 -5.71 3.14 -43.18
C ALA A 312 -6.83 3.36 -42.15
N MET A 313 -6.47 3.45 -40.87
CA MET A 313 -7.24 4.20 -39.86
C MET A 313 -6.33 4.51 -38.66
N HIS A 314 -5.19 5.12 -38.94
CA HIS A 314 -4.35 5.81 -37.97
C HIS A 314 -4.01 7.17 -38.55
N LYS A 315 -4.90 8.14 -38.34
CA LYS A 315 -4.68 9.59 -38.37
C LYS A 315 -6.04 10.25 -38.12
N ASN A 316 -6.08 11.19 -37.16
CA ASN A 316 -7.20 12.06 -36.76
C ASN A 316 -7.94 11.77 -35.44
N VAL A 317 -7.19 11.53 -34.34
CA VAL A 317 -7.66 11.91 -32.97
C VAL A 317 -6.45 12.39 -32.13
N ALA A 318 -5.61 13.27 -32.68
CA ALA A 318 -4.42 13.79 -31.98
C ALA A 318 -4.35 15.34 -31.94
N GLU A 319 -5.39 16.04 -32.37
CA GLU A 319 -5.43 17.50 -32.31
C GLU A 319 -6.74 17.93 -31.66
N ARG A 320 -6.62 18.73 -30.59
CA ARG A 320 -7.66 19.20 -29.65
C ARG A 320 -7.88 18.34 -28.39
N ALA A 321 -6.83 18.20 -27.59
CA ALA A 321 -6.99 18.21 -26.14
C ALA A 321 -6.37 19.52 -25.62
N PRO A 322 -7.07 20.33 -24.83
CA PRO A 322 -6.49 21.54 -24.27
C PRO A 322 -5.33 21.15 -23.34
N GLN A 323 -4.17 21.80 -23.51
CA GLN A 323 -3.11 21.77 -22.52
C GLN A 323 -3.66 22.40 -21.24
N LEU A 324 -4.05 21.56 -20.28
CA LEU A 324 -4.35 21.96 -18.92
C LEU A 324 -3.03 22.30 -18.23
N THR A 325 -2.65 23.56 -18.30
CA THR A 325 -1.65 24.18 -17.45
C THR A 325 -2.19 24.14 -16.01
N TYR A 326 -1.81 23.14 -15.22
CA TYR A 326 -2.12 23.15 -13.79
C TYR A 326 -1.15 24.09 -13.08
N ILE A 327 -1.64 25.29 -12.81
CA ILE A 327 -1.11 26.16 -11.78
C ILE A 327 -1.45 25.46 -10.46
N ALA A 328 -0.45 25.13 -9.65
CA ALA A 328 -0.67 24.83 -8.24
C ALA A 328 -1.15 26.12 -7.58
N THR A 329 -2.45 26.38 -7.67
CA THR A 329 -3.09 27.47 -6.96
C THR A 329 -3.09 27.14 -5.48
N GLU A 330 -2.57 28.07 -4.70
CA GLU A 330 -2.73 28.17 -3.26
C GLU A 330 -4.14 27.77 -2.82
N GLY A 331 -4.21 26.97 -1.75
CA GLY A 331 -5.45 26.69 -1.04
C GLY A 331 -6.23 25.46 -1.52
N SER A 332 -5.74 24.24 -1.22
CA SER A 332 -6.68 23.14 -0.97
C SER A 332 -7.23 23.33 0.45
N THR A 333 -8.39 23.96 0.56
CA THR A 333 -9.15 24.12 1.80
C THR A 333 -9.84 22.83 2.24
N ASP A 334 -9.16 21.69 2.16
CA ASP A 334 -9.53 20.44 2.84
C ASP A 334 -8.72 20.29 4.14
N SER A 335 -8.51 21.42 4.81
CA SER A 335 -7.91 21.53 6.13
C SER A 335 -8.93 21.37 7.26
N ASP A 336 -10.20 21.05 6.98
CA ASP A 336 -11.22 20.94 8.02
C ASP A 336 -12.15 19.74 7.79
N LEU A 337 -11.86 18.66 8.53
CA LEU A 337 -12.80 17.98 9.46
C LEU A 337 -12.29 16.56 9.77
N ILE A 338 -11.22 16.52 10.56
CA ILE A 338 -11.01 15.71 11.79
C ILE A 338 -9.53 15.92 12.13
N GLY A 339 -9.28 16.66 13.21
CA GLY A 339 -7.93 16.91 13.70
C GLY A 339 -7.18 15.62 14.04
N ASP A 340 -5.86 15.73 13.93
CA ASP A 340 -4.93 15.32 14.97
C ASP A 340 -5.09 13.90 15.50
N LEU A 341 -4.74 12.95 14.64
CA LEU A 341 -4.08 11.72 15.04
C LEU A 341 -3.37 11.21 13.79
N GLU A 342 -2.14 11.65 13.58
CA GLU A 342 -1.28 10.90 12.68
C GLU A 342 -0.91 9.61 13.39
N ILE A 343 -1.47 8.55 12.82
CA ILE A 343 -1.30 7.20 13.31
C ILE A 343 0.02 6.73 12.77
N CYS A 344 0.91 6.31 13.68
CA CYS A 344 2.13 5.64 13.27
C CYS A 344 1.82 4.15 13.04
N ILE A 345 1.98 3.74 11.79
CA ILE A 345 1.82 2.34 11.39
C ILE A 345 3.21 1.80 11.12
N LEU A 346 3.61 0.81 11.91
CA LEU A 346 4.94 0.23 11.85
C LEU A 346 4.82 -1.27 11.59
N ILE A 347 5.43 -1.69 10.50
CA ILE A 347 5.69 -3.10 10.21
C ILE A 347 7.11 -3.38 10.69
N LEU A 348 7.25 -4.31 11.61
CA LEU A 348 8.50 -4.56 12.30
C LEU A 348 9.02 -5.95 11.93
N VAL A 349 10.25 -5.97 11.41
CA VAL A 349 10.88 -7.19 10.91
C VAL A 349 11.95 -7.62 11.91
N ARG A 350 11.71 -8.75 12.60
CA ARG A 350 12.63 -9.32 13.60
C ARG A 350 13.69 -10.25 13.03
N ARG A 351 13.47 -10.86 11.85
CA ARG A 351 14.37 -11.90 11.34
C ARG A 351 15.60 -11.31 10.65
N ALA A 352 16.74 -11.98 10.84
CA ALA A 352 17.93 -11.73 10.03
C ALA A 352 17.60 -12.05 8.56
N ILE A 353 17.80 -11.07 7.68
CA ILE A 353 17.81 -11.28 6.23
C ILE A 353 18.93 -12.28 5.96
N ARG A 354 18.60 -13.54 5.67
CA ARG A 354 19.58 -14.43 5.05
C ARG A 354 19.78 -13.91 3.64
N ALA A 355 20.99 -13.47 3.33
CA ALA A 355 21.38 -13.17 1.96
C ALA A 355 20.95 -14.34 1.06
N PRO A 356 20.43 -14.06 -0.16
CA PRO A 356 20.12 -15.12 -1.10
C PRO A 356 21.39 -15.96 -1.32
N PRO A 357 21.27 -17.29 -1.43
CA PRO A 357 22.42 -18.13 -1.76
C PRO A 357 22.99 -17.64 -3.10
N ARG A 358 24.31 -17.42 -3.10
CA ARG A 358 25.08 -16.96 -4.27
C ARG A 358 25.01 -17.94 -5.43
#